data_AF-A0A257WET5-F1
#
_entry.id   AF-A0A257WET5-F1
#
_cell.length_a   1.000
_cell.length_b   1.000
_cell.length_c   1.000
_cell.angle_alpha   90.00
_cell.angle_beta   90.00
_cell.angle_gamma   90.00
#
_symmetry.space_group_name_H-M   'P 1'
#
loop_
_entity.id
_entity.type
_entity.pdbx_description
1 polymer ?
#
loop_
_entity_poly.entity_id
_entity_poly.type
_entity_poly.pdbx_seq_one_letter_code
_entity_poly.pdbx_strand_id
1 'polypeptide(L)'
;MADDAVALIRDVELYEHVERQFASRYGCRLRFASCGESALALLREQRVPTLLIDSRLGQCDAATQGLVEQLLAGTTGVSAVDVLTVGDDLYPRTLAAPLSLLTLEHLPMVGQNVRWEAVTERLTMVLAARRARPLPTRKHIEAGGIHLTTYCQPFFPTIDDLLRVA
;
A
#
# COMPACT_ATOMS: atom_id res chain seq x y z
N MET A 1 -4.34 5.92 21.25
CA MET A 1 -3.29 6.55 20.43
C MET A 1 -3.31 5.83 19.09
N ALA A 2 -3.14 6.54 17.98
CA ALA A 2 -2.94 5.91 16.68
C ALA A 2 -1.64 5.10 16.75
N ASP A 3 -1.61 3.91 16.15
CA ASP A 3 -0.36 3.18 16.02
C ASP A 3 0.58 3.96 15.10
N ASP A 4 1.89 3.83 15.32
CA ASP A 4 2.89 4.40 14.40
C ASP A 4 2.72 3.76 13.02
N ALA A 5 2.86 4.49 11.92
CA ALA A 5 2.81 3.90 10.57
C ALA A 5 4.17 3.30 10.17
N VAL A 6 4.18 2.23 9.37
CA VAL A 6 5.41 1.64 8.83
C VAL A 6 5.79 2.35 7.54
N ALA A 7 7.05 2.78 7.39
CA ALA A 7 7.52 3.47 6.19
C ALA A 7 8.55 2.63 5.42
N LEU A 8 8.28 2.39 4.13
CA LEU A 8 9.21 1.89 3.14
C LEU A 8 9.66 3.06 2.24
N ILE A 9 10.55 3.89 2.79
CA ILE A 9 11.14 5.03 2.10
C ILE A 9 12.65 4.89 2.19
N ARG A 10 13.32 4.64 1.06
CA ARG A 10 14.78 4.38 1.03
C ARG A 10 15.63 5.63 1.15
N ASP A 11 15.09 6.73 0.62
CA ASP A 11 15.70 8.03 0.69
C ASP A 11 15.56 8.58 2.11
N VAL A 12 16.70 8.63 2.81
CA VAL A 12 16.78 9.04 4.21
C VAL A 12 16.29 10.47 4.39
N GLU A 13 16.64 11.37 3.48
CA GLU A 13 16.22 12.78 3.57
C GLU A 13 14.70 12.89 3.42
N LEU A 14 14.12 12.14 2.48
CA LEU A 14 12.67 12.07 2.32
C LEU A 14 12.01 11.45 3.55
N TYR A 15 12.53 10.34 4.08
CA TYR A 15 12.00 9.70 5.28
C TYR A 15 11.97 10.66 6.46
N GLU A 16 13.08 11.33 6.77
CA GLU A 16 13.17 12.30 7.87
C GLU A 16 12.27 13.52 7.65
N HIS A 17 12.09 13.96 6.41
CA HIS A 17 11.16 15.02 6.09
C HIS A 17 9.71 14.60 6.36
N VAL A 18 9.30 13.43 5.87
CA VAL A 18 7.95 12.90 6.04
C VAL A 18 7.66 12.57 7.50
N GLU A 19 8.61 11.94 8.22
CA GLU A 19 8.48 11.58 9.63
C GLU A 19 8.24 12.81 10.51
N ARG A 20 9.02 13.88 10.32
CA ARG A 20 8.81 15.15 11.04
C ARG A 20 7.43 15.73 10.80
N GLN A 21 6.92 15.67 9.58
CA GLN A 21 5.60 16.20 9.24
C GLN A 21 4.48 15.33 9.81
N PHE A 22 4.64 14.00 9.79
CA PHE A 22 3.70 13.07 10.43
C PHE A 22 3.63 13.29 11.94
N ALA A 23 4.79 13.41 12.59
CA ALA A 23 4.87 13.62 14.03
C ALA A 23 4.29 14.97 14.45
N SER A 24 4.65 16.06 13.74
CA SER A 24 4.23 17.42 14.09
C SER A 24 2.78 17.73 13.73
N ARG A 25 2.28 17.28 12.58
CA ARG A 25 0.92 17.61 12.13
C ARG A 25 -0.14 16.61 12.58
N TYR A 26 0.21 15.33 12.65
CA TYR A 26 -0.76 14.25 12.88
C TYR A 26 -0.52 13.51 14.20
N GLY A 27 0.56 13.79 14.91
CA GLY A 27 0.89 13.09 16.16
C GLY A 27 1.17 11.59 15.95
N CYS A 28 1.52 11.19 14.73
CA CYS A 28 1.83 9.81 14.35
C CYS A 28 3.32 9.72 14.03
N ARG A 29 4.02 8.69 14.53
CA ARG A 29 5.43 8.46 14.16
C ARG A 29 5.51 7.48 13.01
N LEU A 30 6.65 7.50 12.32
CA LEU A 30 6.96 6.53 11.27
C LEU A 30 8.02 5.55 11.74
N ARG A 31 7.72 4.25 11.72
CA ARG A 31 8.68 3.17 11.93
C ARG A 31 9.33 2.81 10.59
N PHE A 32 10.62 3.07 10.46
CA PHE A 32 11.37 2.70 9.25
C PHE A 32 11.43 1.18 9.07
N ALA A 33 11.15 0.72 7.85
CA ALA A 33 11.36 -0.65 7.41
C ALA A 33 12.47 -0.67 6.34
N SER A 34 13.51 -1.48 6.54
CA SER A 34 14.63 -1.59 5.60
C SER A 34 14.31 -2.46 4.38
N CYS A 35 13.32 -3.35 4.51
CA CYS A 35 12.87 -4.26 3.46
C CYS A 35 11.41 -4.70 3.64
N GLY A 36 10.85 -5.38 2.64
CA GLY A 36 9.46 -5.87 2.68
C GLY A 36 9.18 -6.82 3.85
N GLU A 37 10.13 -7.70 4.20
CA GLU A 37 9.98 -8.62 5.34
C GLU A 37 9.92 -7.87 6.67
N SER A 38 10.81 -6.89 6.86
CA SER A 38 10.79 -6.04 8.07
C SER A 38 9.50 -5.24 8.15
N ALA A 39 8.98 -4.74 7.02
CA ALA A 39 7.71 -4.04 6.98
C ALA A 39 6.57 -4.95 7.42
N LEU A 40 6.52 -6.21 6.93
CA LEU A 40 5.51 -7.18 7.34
C LEU A 40 5.58 -7.52 8.82
N ALA A 41 6.78 -7.69 9.37
CA ALA A 41 6.94 -7.93 10.80
C ALA A 41 6.33 -6.78 11.62
N LEU A 42 6.68 -5.54 11.27
CA LEU A 42 6.17 -4.34 11.94
C LEU A 42 4.65 -4.17 11.78
N LEU A 43 4.11 -4.44 10.59
CA LEU A 43 2.67 -4.35 10.31
C LEU A 43 1.87 -5.36 11.13
N ARG A 44 2.39 -6.57 11.36
CA ARG A 44 1.70 -7.59 12.16
C ARG A 44 1.62 -7.24 13.65
N GLU A 45 2.51 -6.38 14.14
CA GLU A 45 2.50 -5.89 15.52
C GLU A 45 1.44 -4.79 15.74
N GLN A 46 0.95 -4.17 14.66
CA GLN A 46 0.01 -3.06 14.73
C GLN A 46 -1.43 -3.54 14.87
N ARG A 47 -2.20 -2.83 15.70
CA ARG A 47 -3.65 -3.01 15.80
C ARG A 47 -4.33 -2.46 14.54
N VAL A 48 -3.83 -1.36 14.00
CA VAL A 48 -4.27 -0.78 12.73
C VAL A 48 -3.06 -0.73 11.80
N PRO A 49 -2.83 -1.78 10.99
CA PRO A 49 -1.67 -1.82 10.10
C PRO A 49 -1.72 -0.68 9.08
N THR A 50 -0.71 0.19 9.09
CA THR A 50 -0.60 1.31 8.15
C THR A 50 0.79 1.28 7.51
N LEU A 51 0.80 1.30 6.18
CA LEU A 51 2.01 1.21 5.37
C LEU A 51 2.14 2.45 4.48
N LEU A 52 3.26 3.17 4.59
CA LEU A 52 3.65 4.26 3.70
C LEU A 52 4.74 3.76 2.74
N ILE A 53 4.49 3.89 1.44
CA ILE A 53 5.38 3.40 0.39
C ILE A 53 5.93 4.58 -0.41
N ASP A 54 7.25 4.64 -0.60
CA ASP A 54 7.87 5.50 -1.62
C ASP A 54 7.56 4.93 -3.01
N SER A 55 6.69 5.64 -3.74
CA SER A 55 6.24 5.28 -5.07
C SER A 55 6.92 6.07 -6.18
N ARG A 56 8.02 6.78 -5.90
CA ARG A 56 8.77 7.52 -6.93
C ARG A 56 9.37 6.58 -7.97
N LEU A 57 9.44 7.05 -9.21
CA LEU A 57 10.09 6.32 -10.29
C LEU A 57 11.57 6.07 -9.96
N GLY A 58 12.00 4.81 -10.08
CA GLY A 58 13.38 4.39 -9.79
C GLY A 58 13.71 4.15 -8.31
N GLN A 59 12.82 4.51 -7.38
CA GLN A 59 13.00 4.24 -5.95
C GLN A 59 12.24 3.00 -5.49
N CYS A 60 11.19 2.62 -6.22
CA CYS A 60 10.48 1.40 -5.93
C CYS A 60 11.20 0.18 -6.51
N ASP A 61 11.65 -0.70 -5.61
CA ASP A 61 12.47 -1.85 -5.95
C ASP A 61 11.66 -3.16 -5.99
N ALA A 62 12.34 -4.24 -6.37
CA ALA A 62 11.75 -5.57 -6.43
C ALA A 62 11.23 -6.06 -5.05
N ALA A 63 11.85 -5.66 -3.94
CA ALA A 63 11.39 -6.06 -2.60
C ALA A 63 10.07 -5.36 -2.23
N THR A 64 9.96 -4.07 -2.52
CA THR A 64 8.71 -3.31 -2.33
C THR A 64 7.60 -3.86 -3.23
N GLN A 65 7.95 -4.18 -4.49
CA GLN A 65 7.02 -4.84 -5.40
C GLN A 65 6.54 -6.19 -4.86
N GLY A 66 7.46 -7.06 -4.46
CA GLY A 66 7.15 -8.38 -3.91
C GLY A 66 6.26 -8.29 -2.67
N LEU A 67 6.48 -7.31 -1.79
CA LEU A 67 5.61 -7.06 -0.64
C LEU A 67 4.16 -6.76 -1.07
N VAL A 68 3.98 -5.81 -2.00
CA VAL A 68 2.65 -5.40 -2.46
C VAL A 68 1.93 -6.58 -3.12
N GLU A 69 2.64 -7.38 -3.90
CA GLU A 69 2.11 -8.60 -4.51
C GLU A 69 1.71 -9.65 -3.47
N GLN A 70 2.53 -9.86 -2.43
CA GLN A 70 2.20 -10.78 -1.33
C GLN A 70 0.98 -10.31 -0.52
N LEU A 71 0.86 -9.01 -0.28
CA LEU A 71 -0.34 -8.43 0.37
C LEU A 71 -1.58 -8.74 -0.45
N LEU A 72 -1.57 -8.47 -1.77
CA LEU A 72 -2.71 -8.78 -2.65
C LEU A 72 -2.97 -10.28 -2.82
N ALA A 73 -1.94 -11.11 -2.70
CA ALA A 73 -2.08 -12.56 -2.70
C ALA A 73 -2.64 -13.12 -1.37
N GLY A 74 -2.67 -12.30 -0.30
CA GLY A 74 -3.11 -12.74 1.02
C GLY A 74 -2.16 -13.73 1.71
N THR A 75 -0.90 -13.81 1.27
CA THR A 75 0.09 -14.78 1.78
C THR A 75 0.88 -14.27 2.98
N THR A 76 0.65 -13.03 3.38
CA THR A 76 1.43 -12.34 4.43
C THR A 76 0.89 -12.55 5.84
N GLY A 77 -0.29 -13.14 6.01
CA GLY A 77 -0.98 -13.20 7.31
C GLY A 77 -1.48 -11.84 7.83
N VAL A 78 -1.33 -10.76 7.04
CA VAL A 78 -1.98 -9.46 7.26
C VAL A 78 -3.25 -9.46 6.44
N SER A 79 -4.42 -9.37 7.07
CA SER A 79 -5.72 -9.40 6.37
C SER A 79 -6.27 -8.01 6.01
N ALA A 80 -5.72 -6.97 6.62
CA ALA A 80 -6.14 -5.58 6.44
C ALA A 80 -4.94 -4.65 6.60
N VAL A 81 -4.85 -3.62 5.76
CA VAL A 81 -3.78 -2.62 5.80
C VAL A 81 -4.25 -1.32 5.14
N ASP A 82 -3.91 -0.20 5.77
CA ASP A 82 -4.07 1.13 5.21
C ASP A 82 -2.81 1.50 4.44
N VAL A 83 -2.89 1.58 3.12
CA VAL A 83 -1.74 1.91 2.28
C VAL A 83 -1.76 3.38 1.91
N LEU A 84 -0.68 4.07 2.24
CA LEU A 84 -0.36 5.43 1.85
C LEU A 84 0.81 5.38 0.86
N THR A 85 0.84 6.30 -0.10
CA THR A 85 1.98 6.41 -1.03
C THR A 85 2.55 7.81 -1.00
N VAL A 86 3.86 7.95 -1.21
CA VAL A 86 4.53 9.25 -1.38
C VAL A 86 5.36 9.19 -2.65
N GLY A 87 5.22 10.18 -3.54
CA GLY A 87 6.03 10.21 -4.75
C GLY A 87 5.46 11.04 -5.88
N ASP A 88 5.82 10.65 -7.10
CA ASP A 88 5.38 11.32 -8.32
C ASP A 88 3.89 11.04 -8.61
N ASP A 89 3.27 11.89 -9.44
CA ASP A 89 1.88 11.70 -9.90
C ASP A 89 1.66 10.42 -10.71
N LEU A 90 2.75 9.73 -11.10
CA LEU A 90 2.73 8.50 -11.89
C LEU A 90 3.38 7.37 -11.12
N TYR A 91 2.63 6.28 -10.93
CA TYR A 91 3.19 5.06 -10.33
C TYR A 91 4.10 4.30 -11.32
N PRO A 92 5.13 3.59 -10.80
CA PRO A 92 5.88 2.62 -11.59
C PRO A 92 4.94 1.62 -12.24
N ARG A 93 5.16 1.29 -13.52
CA ARG A 93 4.26 0.42 -14.31
C ARG A 93 3.94 -0.91 -13.63
N THR A 94 4.93 -1.50 -12.96
CA THR A 94 4.78 -2.78 -12.25
C THR A 94 3.86 -2.69 -11.03
N LEU A 95 3.64 -1.49 -10.50
CA LEU A 95 2.88 -1.24 -9.29
C LEU A 95 1.65 -0.37 -9.48
N ALA A 96 1.46 0.23 -10.65
CA ALA A 96 0.34 1.12 -10.92
C ALA A 96 -1.02 0.44 -10.64
N ALA A 97 -1.22 -0.80 -11.11
CA ALA A 97 -2.44 -1.55 -10.84
C ALA A 97 -2.56 -1.98 -9.36
N PRO A 98 -1.55 -2.64 -8.75
CA PRO A 98 -1.58 -2.96 -7.33
C PRO A 98 -1.82 -1.77 -6.39
N LEU A 99 -1.08 -0.67 -6.56
CA LEU A 99 -1.20 0.51 -5.72
C LEU A 99 -2.51 1.26 -5.96
N SER A 100 -3.06 1.28 -7.18
CA SER A 100 -4.38 1.89 -7.41
C SER A 100 -5.51 1.15 -6.68
N LEU A 101 -5.37 -0.15 -6.44
CA LEU A 101 -6.33 -0.93 -5.64
C LEU A 101 -6.19 -0.66 -4.13
N LEU A 102 -4.96 -0.53 -3.64
CA LEU A 102 -4.67 -0.48 -2.20
C LEU A 102 -4.64 0.94 -1.63
N THR A 103 -4.13 1.91 -2.38
CA THR A 103 -3.83 3.25 -1.87
C THR A 103 -5.09 3.96 -1.38
N LEU A 104 -5.01 4.50 -0.18
CA LEU A 104 -6.04 5.33 0.43
C LEU A 104 -5.77 6.81 0.25
N GLU A 105 -4.51 7.20 0.32
CA GLU A 105 -4.06 8.57 0.09
C GLU A 105 -2.66 8.57 -0.52
N HIS A 106 -2.45 9.52 -1.43
CA HIS A 106 -1.17 9.78 -2.06
C HIS A 106 -0.64 11.15 -1.60
N LEU A 107 0.64 11.21 -1.26
CA LEU A 107 1.36 12.39 -0.85
C LEU A 107 2.19 12.86 -2.05
N PRO A 108 1.68 13.80 -2.88
CA PRO A 108 2.33 14.18 -4.12
C PRO A 108 3.63 14.95 -3.84
N MET A 109 4.63 14.74 -4.71
CA MET A 109 5.92 15.41 -4.64
C MET A 109 6.15 16.37 -5.82
N VAL A 110 6.86 17.47 -5.56
CA VAL A 110 7.44 18.34 -6.59
C VAL A 110 8.94 18.49 -6.32
N GLY A 111 9.74 17.95 -7.24
CA GLY A 111 11.17 17.77 -7.00
C GLY A 111 11.42 16.85 -5.82
N GLN A 112 12.11 17.34 -4.79
CA GLN A 112 12.41 16.57 -3.56
C GLN A 112 11.45 16.86 -2.40
N ASN A 113 10.43 17.68 -2.60
CA ASN A 113 9.53 18.10 -1.52
C ASN A 113 8.14 17.51 -1.68
N VAL A 114 7.56 17.07 -0.58
CA VAL A 114 6.14 16.69 -0.51
C VAL A 114 5.28 17.97 -0.49
N ARG A 115 4.26 18.01 -1.34
CA ARG A 115 3.27 19.07 -1.39
C ARG A 115 2.21 18.88 -0.32
N TRP A 116 2.57 19.18 0.92
CA TRP A 116 1.67 19.00 2.05
C TRP A 116 0.39 19.83 1.98
N GLU A 117 0.39 20.92 1.20
CA GLU A 117 -0.79 21.73 0.91
C GLU A 117 -1.80 21.02 -0.01
N ALA A 118 -1.35 20.03 -0.79
CA ALA A 118 -2.20 19.21 -1.66
C ALA A 118 -2.68 17.92 -0.97
N VAL A 119 -2.15 17.60 0.21
CA VAL A 119 -2.58 16.45 1.02
C VAL A 119 -3.97 16.74 1.58
N THR A 120 -4.91 15.83 1.35
CA THR A 120 -6.31 16.07 1.69
C THR A 120 -6.60 15.78 3.15
N GLU A 121 -7.76 16.24 3.65
CA GLU A 121 -8.27 15.88 4.98
C GLU A 121 -8.42 14.36 5.17
N ARG A 122 -8.45 13.60 4.06
CA ARG A 122 -8.51 12.15 4.05
C ARG A 122 -7.33 11.51 4.76
N LEU A 123 -6.12 12.09 4.70
CA LEU A 123 -4.97 11.54 5.44
C LEU A 123 -5.26 11.50 6.95
N THR A 124 -5.83 12.58 7.49
CA THR A 124 -6.23 12.65 8.90
C THR A 124 -7.27 11.58 9.23
N MET A 125 -8.25 11.37 8.33
CA MET A 125 -9.26 10.32 8.51
C MET A 125 -8.65 8.91 8.51
N VAL A 126 -7.69 8.64 7.63
CA VAL A 126 -7.00 7.34 7.56
C VAL A 126 -6.17 7.12 8.83
N LEU A 127 -5.38 8.11 9.25
CA LEU A 127 -4.54 7.97 10.46
C LEU A 127 -5.36 7.91 11.76
N ALA A 128 -6.56 8.48 11.78
CA ALA A 128 -7.49 8.39 12.92
C ALA A 128 -8.36 7.12 12.89
N ALA A 129 -8.25 6.28 11.86
CA ALA A 129 -9.07 5.09 11.71
C ALA A 129 -8.82 4.09 12.87
N ARG A 130 -9.89 3.44 13.32
CA ARG A 130 -9.82 2.42 14.38
C ARG A 130 -9.62 1.00 13.85
N ARG A 131 -9.66 0.84 12.53
CA ARG A 131 -9.56 -0.42 11.80
C ARG A 131 -8.94 -0.13 10.44
N ALA A 132 -8.00 -0.96 10.03
CA ALA A 132 -7.42 -0.89 8.70
C ALA A 132 -8.41 -1.42 7.65
N ARG A 133 -8.24 -0.98 6.40
CA ARG A 133 -9.04 -1.45 5.27
C ARG A 133 -8.73 -2.92 4.96
N PRO A 134 -9.75 -3.78 4.83
CA PRO A 134 -9.55 -5.16 4.37
C PRO A 134 -8.85 -5.20 3.02
N LEU A 135 -7.91 -6.13 2.85
CA LEU A 135 -7.30 -6.38 1.56
C LEU A 135 -8.35 -6.90 0.57
N PRO A 136 -8.27 -6.50 -0.72
CA PRO A 136 -9.21 -6.96 -1.72
C PRO A 136 -9.07 -8.47 -1.92
N THR A 137 -10.20 -9.17 -2.03
CA THR A 137 -10.18 -10.59 -2.37
C THR A 137 -9.72 -10.76 -3.81
N ARG A 138 -8.78 -11.68 -4.02
CA ARG A 138 -8.25 -12.02 -5.34
C ARG A 138 -8.86 -13.33 -5.82
N LYS A 139 -9.24 -13.37 -7.09
CA LYS A 139 -9.52 -14.61 -7.82
C LYS A 139 -8.53 -14.74 -8.96
N HIS A 140 -7.88 -15.89 -9.04
CA HIS A 140 -6.89 -16.21 -10.05
C HIS A 140 -7.24 -17.53 -10.72
N ILE A 141 -7.14 -17.57 -12.05
CA ILE A 141 -7.50 -18.71 -12.87
C ILE A 141 -6.36 -18.99 -13.84
N GLU A 142 -6.00 -20.27 -13.92
CA GLU A 142 -5.15 -20.83 -14.96
C GLU A 142 -5.84 -22.06 -15.54
N ALA A 143 -6.42 -21.92 -16.74
CA ALA A 143 -7.09 -23.01 -17.44
C ALA A 143 -6.99 -22.81 -18.96
N GLY A 144 -6.69 -23.88 -19.71
CA GLY A 144 -6.68 -23.85 -21.18
C GLY A 144 -5.74 -22.81 -21.82
N GLY A 145 -4.67 -22.41 -21.13
CA GLY A 145 -3.75 -21.35 -21.59
C GLY A 145 -4.23 -19.91 -21.31
N ILE A 146 -5.36 -19.73 -20.62
CA ILE A 146 -5.85 -18.44 -20.15
C ILE A 146 -5.37 -18.20 -18.72
N HIS A 147 -4.74 -17.05 -18.49
CA HIS A 147 -4.40 -16.54 -17.17
C HIS A 147 -5.22 -15.29 -16.88
N LEU A 148 -6.15 -15.39 -15.93
CA LEU A 148 -7.01 -14.27 -15.53
C LEU A 148 -6.88 -14.01 -14.03
N THR A 149 -6.67 -12.74 -13.66
CA THR A 149 -6.70 -12.29 -12.26
C THR A 149 -7.71 -11.16 -12.13
N THR A 150 -8.64 -11.28 -11.19
CA THR A 150 -9.61 -10.23 -10.89
C THR A 150 -9.76 -10.03 -9.38
N TYR A 151 -9.98 -8.78 -8.99
CA TYR A 151 -10.26 -8.37 -7.62
C TYR A 151 -11.73 -7.92 -7.44
N CYS A 152 -12.52 -8.01 -8.52
CA CYS A 152 -13.90 -7.55 -8.52
C CYS A 152 -14.84 -8.70 -8.13
N GLN A 153 -15.17 -8.78 -6.84
CA GLN A 153 -16.02 -9.82 -6.27
C GLN A 153 -17.34 -10.06 -7.02
N PRO A 154 -18.07 -9.02 -7.51
CA PRO A 154 -19.29 -9.23 -8.29
C PRO A 154 -19.11 -10.08 -9.56
N PHE A 155 -17.91 -10.13 -10.14
CA PHE A 155 -17.62 -10.97 -11.32
C PHE A 155 -17.22 -12.41 -10.95
N PHE A 156 -16.98 -12.72 -9.68
CA PHE A 156 -16.50 -14.04 -9.28
C PHE A 156 -17.45 -15.18 -9.68
N PRO A 157 -18.79 -15.04 -9.57
CA PRO A 157 -19.73 -16.09 -10.01
C PRO A 157 -19.67 -16.31 -11.53
N THR A 158 -19.66 -15.24 -12.33
CA THR A 158 -19.53 -15.33 -13.81
C THR A 158 -18.27 -16.09 -14.21
N ILE A 159 -17.20 -15.82 -13.48
CA ILE A 159 -15.93 -16.49 -13.66
C ILE A 159 -16.00 -18.00 -13.29
N ASP A 160 -16.71 -18.37 -12.22
CA ASP A 160 -16.95 -19.78 -11.88
C ASP A 160 -17.78 -20.50 -12.94
N ASP A 161 -18.78 -19.81 -13.48
CA ASP A 161 -19.65 -20.38 -14.52
C ASP A 161 -18.86 -20.65 -15.81
N LEU A 162 -17.96 -19.75 -16.21
CA LEU A 162 -17.07 -19.97 -17.35
C LEU A 162 -16.17 -21.20 -17.15
N LEU A 163 -15.63 -21.38 -15.94
CA LEU A 163 -14.78 -22.52 -15.60
C LEU A 163 -15.51 -23.87 -15.56
N ARG A 164 -16.82 -23.86 -15.30
CA ARG A 164 -17.62 -25.10 -15.27
C ARG A 164 -17.97 -25.64 -16.65
N VAL A 165 -18.01 -24.77 -17.66
CA VAL A 165 -18.44 -25.10 -19.02
C VAL A 165 -17.27 -25.44 -19.95
N ALA A 166 -16.07 -24.94 -19.64
CA ALA A 166 -14.83 -25.21 -20.36
C ALA A 166 -14.19 -26.55 -19.96
#